data_AF-A0A9E4DVX9-F1
#
_entry.id   AF-A0A9E4DVX9-F1
#
_cell.length_a   1.000
_cell.length_b   1.000
_cell.length_c   1.000
_cell.angle_alpha   90.00
_cell.angle_beta   90.00
_cell.angle_gamma   90.00
#
_symmetry.space_group_name_H-M   'P 1'
#
loop_
_entity.id
_entity.type
_entity.pdbx_description
1 polymer ?
#
loop_
_entity_poly.entity_id
_entity_poly.type
_entity_poly.pdbx_seq_one_letter_code
_entity_poly.pdbx_strand_id
1 'polypeptide(L)'
;MKFARVYLVIVGAMFILIGAAYLLSPAELIEAGGIAISEVSGVTEVRAMYGGLQIGFGVFLLWAAGGRERVSAGCWALFAVMGVIALARGGSALLEDHFVQFHIMGLAFEVTIAVLAWIAFRRSRSEARMLI
;
A
#
# COMPACT_ATOMS: atom_id res chain seq x y z
N MET A 1 7.88 14.10 -13.20
CA MET A 1 6.42 13.97 -13.17
C MET A 1 5.97 12.68 -13.83
N LYS A 2 6.49 12.32 -15.02
CA LYS A 2 6.13 11.05 -15.70
C LYS A 2 6.35 9.82 -14.81
N PHE A 3 7.52 9.70 -14.18
CA PHE A 3 7.83 8.59 -13.26
C PHE A 3 6.81 8.48 -12.12
N ALA A 4 6.60 9.56 -11.36
CA ALA A 4 5.67 9.58 -10.23
C ALA A 4 4.23 9.21 -10.65
N ARG A 5 3.78 9.72 -11.80
CA ARG A 5 2.46 9.39 -12.34
C ARG A 5 2.33 7.91 -12.70
N VAL A 6 3.29 7.36 -13.44
CA VAL A 6 3.30 5.93 -13.82
C VAL A 6 3.35 5.06 -12.56
N TYR A 7 4.16 5.45 -11.59
CA TYR A 7 4.28 4.74 -10.32
C TYR A 7 2.96 4.67 -9.56
N LEU A 8 2.26 5.81 -9.41
CA LEU A 8 0.92 5.85 -8.79
C LEU A 8 -0.10 5.00 -9.56
N VAL A 9 -0.02 4.95 -10.90
CA VAL A 9 -0.92 4.10 -11.70
C VAL A 9 -0.68 2.63 -11.44
N ILE A 10 0.57 2.19 -11.48
CA ILE A 10 0.94 0.79 -11.26
C ILE A 10 0.53 0.36 -9.85
N VAL A 11 0.92 1.13 -8.83
CA VAL A 11 0.62 0.79 -7.44
C VAL A 11 -0.88 0.88 -7.17
N GLY A 12 -1.58 1.90 -7.68
CA GLY A 12 -3.02 2.04 -7.54
C GLY A 12 -3.80 0.86 -8.14
N ALA A 13 -3.42 0.41 -9.35
CA ALA A 13 -4.01 -0.77 -9.96
C ALA A 13 -3.75 -2.03 -9.14
N MET A 14 -2.52 -2.20 -8.64
CA MET A 14 -2.16 -3.34 -7.80
C MET A 14 -2.98 -3.39 -6.51
N PHE A 15 -3.17 -2.26 -5.82
CA PHE A 15 -4.03 -2.17 -4.63
C PHE A 15 -5.49 -2.54 -4.91
N ILE A 16 -6.03 -2.15 -6.07
CA ILE A 16 -7.39 -2.53 -6.48
C ILE A 16 -7.46 -4.04 -6.73
N LEU A 17 -6.49 -4.62 -7.43
CA LEU A 17 -6.48 -6.05 -7.74
C LEU A 17 -6.34 -6.91 -6.48
N ILE A 18 -5.43 -6.54 -5.58
CA ILE A 18 -5.25 -7.25 -4.30
C ILE A 18 -6.50 -7.08 -3.43
N GLY A 19 -7.06 -5.88 -3.33
CA GLY A 19 -8.29 -5.66 -2.57
C GLY A 19 -9.49 -6.42 -3.15
N ALA A 20 -9.61 -6.51 -4.47
CA ALA A 20 -10.62 -7.35 -5.12
C ALA A 20 -10.44 -8.83 -4.76
N ALA A 21 -9.20 -9.33 -4.71
CA ALA A 21 -8.91 -10.68 -4.26
C ALA A 21 -9.38 -10.91 -2.81
N TYR A 22 -9.14 -9.97 -1.88
CA TYR A 22 -9.64 -10.04 -0.50
C TYR A 22 -11.16 -9.94 -0.38
N LEU A 23 -11.87 -9.30 -1.31
CA LEU A 23 -13.33 -9.33 -1.32
C LEU A 23 -13.87 -10.73 -1.69
N LEU A 24 -13.22 -11.38 -2.66
CA LEU A 24 -13.65 -12.67 -3.21
C LEU A 24 -13.26 -13.85 -2.31
N SER A 25 -12.00 -13.89 -1.86
CA SER A 25 -11.41 -15.00 -1.08
C SER A 25 -10.74 -14.52 0.22
N PRO A 26 -11.46 -13.87 1.15
CA PRO A 26 -10.87 -13.27 2.36
C PRO A 26 -10.19 -14.28 3.29
N ALA A 27 -10.80 -15.45 3.52
CA ALA A 27 -10.29 -16.44 4.47
C ALA A 27 -8.97 -17.06 4.00
N GLU A 28 -8.91 -17.51 2.74
CA GLU A 28 -7.71 -18.12 2.16
C GLU A 28 -6.52 -17.16 2.15
N LEU A 29 -6.75 -15.88 1.82
CA LEU A 29 -5.68 -14.89 1.73
C LEU A 29 -5.15 -14.45 3.10
N ILE A 30 -6.01 -14.32 4.10
CA ILE A 30 -5.57 -13.94 5.45
C ILE A 30 -4.87 -15.11 6.15
N GLU A 31 -5.27 -16.35 5.87
CA GLU A 31 -4.66 -17.57 6.40
C GLU A 31 -3.21 -17.74 5.93
N ALA A 32 -2.90 -17.31 4.70
CA ALA A 32 -1.51 -17.25 4.21
C ALA A 32 -0.59 -16.37 5.09
N GLY A 33 -1.17 -15.41 5.81
CA GLY A 33 -0.49 -14.57 6.80
C GLY A 33 -0.54 -15.12 8.23
N GLY A 34 -1.02 -16.36 8.43
CA GLY A 34 -1.11 -17.02 9.73
C GLY A 34 -2.35 -16.66 10.56
N ILE A 35 -3.34 -15.99 9.97
CA ILE A 35 -4.55 -15.57 10.68
C ILE A 35 -5.70 -16.52 10.35
N ALA A 36 -6.22 -17.23 11.37
CA ALA A 36 -7.42 -18.04 11.23
C ALA A 36 -8.67 -17.20 11.56
N ILE A 37 -9.69 -17.26 10.69
CA ILE A 37 -10.98 -16.61 10.95
C ILE A 37 -11.94 -17.63 11.59
N SER A 38 -12.34 -17.39 12.83
CA SER A 38 -13.27 -18.25 13.57
C SER A 38 -14.75 -17.88 13.39
N GLU A 39 -15.04 -16.63 13.04
CA GLU A 39 -16.40 -16.09 12.95
C GLU A 39 -16.68 -15.37 11.63
N VAL A 40 -17.94 -15.34 11.22
CA VAL A 40 -18.41 -14.60 10.02
C VAL A 40 -18.17 -13.09 10.16
N SER A 41 -18.19 -12.56 11.39
CA SER A 41 -17.82 -11.18 11.71
C SER A 41 -16.38 -10.88 11.25
N GLY A 42 -15.42 -11.78 11.51
CA GLY A 42 -14.04 -11.66 11.06
C GLY A 42 -13.88 -11.67 9.55
N VAL A 43 -14.68 -12.45 8.82
CA VAL A 43 -14.70 -12.40 7.33
C VAL A 43 -15.11 -11.02 6.84
N THR A 44 -16.10 -10.40 7.51
CA THR A 44 -16.59 -9.06 7.16
C THR A 44 -15.52 -8.00 7.40
N GLU A 45 -14.81 -8.08 8.53
CA GLU A 45 -13.68 -7.19 8.83
C GLU A 45 -12.55 -7.31 7.80
N VAL A 46 -12.17 -8.54 7.42
CA VAL A 46 -11.13 -8.75 6.40
C VAL A 46 -11.56 -8.14 5.06
N ARG A 47 -12.82 -8.32 4.65
CA ARG A 47 -13.34 -7.70 3.43
C ARG A 47 -13.33 -6.17 3.51
N ALA A 48 -13.69 -5.59 4.64
CA ALA A 48 -13.71 -4.14 4.80
C ALA A 48 -12.28 -3.55 4.76
N MET A 49 -11.36 -4.13 5.53
CA MET A 49 -10.01 -3.60 5.75
C MET A 49 -9.00 -3.99 4.67
N TYR A 50 -9.03 -5.24 4.20
CA TYR A 50 -8.10 -5.71 3.17
C TYR A 50 -8.71 -5.66 1.78
N GLY A 51 -10.04 -5.63 1.66
CA GLY A 51 -10.72 -5.43 0.38
C GLY A 51 -11.06 -3.96 0.12
N GLY A 52 -12.07 -3.46 0.84
CA GLY A 52 -12.66 -2.13 0.62
C GLY A 52 -11.66 -0.99 0.76
N LEU A 53 -10.91 -0.94 1.86
CA LEU A 53 -9.89 0.10 2.07
C LEU A 53 -8.78 0.04 1.01
N GLN A 54 -8.30 -1.15 0.63
CA GLN A 54 -7.26 -1.29 -0.40
C GLN A 54 -7.77 -0.80 -1.76
N ILE A 55 -8.99 -1.19 -2.16
CA ILE A 55 -9.61 -0.69 -3.39
C ILE A 55 -9.77 0.82 -3.34
N GLY A 56 -10.32 1.35 -2.25
CA GLY A 56 -10.51 2.79 -2.07
C GLY A 56 -9.20 3.57 -2.17
N PHE A 57 -8.13 3.08 -1.52
CA PHE A 57 -6.82 3.69 -1.61
C PHE A 57 -6.23 3.58 -3.02
N GLY A 58 -6.37 2.45 -3.69
CA GLY A 58 -5.94 2.28 -5.08
C GLY A 58 -6.64 3.25 -6.05
N VAL A 59 -7.96 3.44 -5.89
CA VAL A 59 -8.74 4.43 -6.65
C VAL A 59 -8.24 5.85 -6.36
N PHE A 60 -7.95 6.18 -5.10
CA PHE A 60 -7.36 7.47 -4.72
C PHE A 60 -6.01 7.70 -5.42
N LEU A 61 -5.14 6.70 -5.49
CA LEU A 61 -3.84 6.81 -6.18
C LEU A 61 -4.01 7.04 -7.70
N LEU A 62 -4.96 6.35 -8.34
CA LEU A 62 -5.30 6.55 -9.75
C LEU A 62 -5.86 7.96 -10.00
N TRP A 63 -6.74 8.45 -9.13
CA TRP A 63 -7.24 9.81 -9.18
C TRP A 63 -6.10 10.83 -9.01
N ALA A 64 -5.18 10.61 -8.07
CA ALA A 64 -4.04 11.48 -7.84
C ALA A 64 -3.08 11.52 -9.05
N ALA A 65 -2.90 10.38 -9.73
CA ALA A 65 -2.13 10.31 -10.96
C ALA A 65 -2.73 11.14 -12.10
N GLY A 66 -4.02 11.47 -12.05
CA GLY A 66 -4.73 12.24 -13.08
C GLY A 66 -4.42 13.75 -13.11
N GLY A 67 -3.76 14.33 -12.10
CA GLY A 67 -3.53 15.78 -12.05
C GLY A 67 -2.16 16.16 -11.53
N ARG A 68 -1.48 17.10 -12.22
CA ARG A 68 -0.12 17.57 -11.88
C ARG A 68 0.02 17.98 -10.42
N GLU A 69 -0.95 18.72 -9.89
CA GLU A 69 -0.94 19.19 -8.49
C GLU A 69 -1.20 18.06 -7.48
N ARG A 70 -1.95 17.03 -7.89
CA ARG A 70 -2.34 15.89 -7.04
C ARG A 70 -1.27 14.82 -6.94
N VAL A 71 -0.39 14.67 -7.93
CA VAL A 71 0.66 13.65 -7.94
C VAL A 71 1.52 13.70 -6.68
N SER A 72 1.91 14.91 -6.24
CA SER A 72 2.72 15.05 -5.02
C SER A 72 1.97 14.57 -3.78
N ALA A 73 0.67 14.88 -3.67
CA ALA A 73 -0.15 14.42 -2.56
C ALA A 73 -0.34 12.89 -2.59
N GLY A 74 -0.56 12.30 -3.77
CA GLY A 74 -0.66 10.85 -3.94
C GLY A 74 0.64 10.12 -3.56
N CYS A 75 1.80 10.62 -3.98
CA CYS A 75 3.09 10.03 -3.61
C CYS A 75 3.37 10.13 -2.11
N TRP A 76 3.00 11.26 -1.48
CA TRP A 76 3.14 11.42 -0.02
C TRP A 76 2.22 10.45 0.73
N ALA A 77 0.95 10.35 0.34
CA ALA A 77 0.00 9.43 0.96
C ALA A 77 0.49 7.97 0.83
N LEU A 78 0.96 7.56 -0.35
CA LEU A 78 1.53 6.23 -0.55
C LEU A 78 2.75 5.97 0.33
N PHE A 79 3.66 6.94 0.42
CA PHE A 79 4.82 6.85 1.31
C PHE A 79 4.40 6.72 2.77
N ALA A 80 3.47 7.55 3.23
CA ALA A 80 3.03 7.56 4.62
C ALA A 80 2.37 6.23 5.00
N VAL A 81 1.42 5.74 4.19
CA VAL A 81 0.71 4.48 4.44
C VAL A 81 1.69 3.31 4.45
N MET A 82 2.48 3.16 3.38
CA MET A 82 3.38 2.00 3.26
C MET A 82 4.57 2.06 4.20
N GLY A 83 5.07 3.26 4.49
CA GLY A 83 6.12 3.47 5.47
C GLY A 83 5.66 3.12 6.89
N VAL A 84 4.46 3.53 7.29
CA VAL A 84 3.92 3.20 8.63
C VAL A 84 3.62 1.70 8.74
N ILE A 85 3.09 1.07 7.69
CA ILE A 85 2.90 -0.40 7.68
C ILE A 85 4.25 -1.12 7.82
N ALA A 86 5.26 -0.72 7.05
CA ALA A 86 6.60 -1.30 7.14
C ALA A 86 7.21 -1.14 8.55
N LEU A 87 7.03 0.03 9.18
CA LEU A 87 7.48 0.29 10.54
C LEU A 87 6.75 -0.57 11.57
N ALA A 88 5.42 -0.72 11.43
CA ALA A 88 4.64 -1.58 12.32
C ALA A 88 5.09 -3.04 12.20
N ARG A 89 5.22 -3.57 10.96
CA ARG A 89 5.65 -4.94 10.71
C ARG A 89 7.08 -5.20 11.18
N GLY A 90 8.01 -4.29 10.86
CA GLY A 90 9.39 -4.39 11.31
C GLY A 90 9.51 -4.29 12.83
N GLY A 91 8.72 -3.41 13.46
CA GLY A 91 8.65 -3.26 14.91
C GLY A 91 8.12 -4.50 15.61
N SER A 92 7.03 -5.11 15.12
CA SER A 92 6.50 -6.36 15.66
C SER A 92 7.54 -7.48 15.66
N ALA A 93 8.33 -7.60 14.59
CA ALA A 93 9.33 -8.64 14.50
C ALA A 93 10.51 -8.45 15.48
N LEU A 94 10.78 -7.22 15.93
CA LEU A 94 11.74 -6.95 17.02
C LEU A 94 11.17 -7.31 18.40
N LEU A 95 9.85 -7.33 18.56
CA LEU A 95 9.19 -7.69 19.82
C LEU A 95 9.00 -9.20 19.96
N GLU A 96 8.81 -9.88 18.83
CA GLU A 96 8.47 -11.29 18.80
C GLU A 96 9.72 -12.20 18.73
N ASP A 97 10.92 -11.70 18.36
CA ASP A 97 12.15 -12.49 18.17
C ASP A 97 12.04 -13.62 17.10
N HIS A 98 11.00 -13.57 16.27
CA HIS A 98 10.84 -14.48 15.14
C HIS A 98 10.41 -13.75 13.87
N PHE A 99 11.14 -14.01 12.78
CA PHE A 99 10.78 -13.57 11.43
C PHE A 99 10.37 -14.78 10.59
N VAL A 100 9.07 -14.93 10.34
CA VAL A 100 8.60 -15.89 9.32
C VAL A 100 8.86 -15.29 7.94
N GLN A 101 9.28 -16.12 6.99
CA GLN A 101 9.63 -15.71 5.62
C GLN A 101 8.55 -14.86 4.94
N PHE A 102 7.27 -15.13 5.21
CA PHE A 102 6.14 -14.32 4.75
C PHE A 102 6.23 -12.86 5.20
N HIS A 103 6.52 -12.58 6.47
CA HIS A 103 6.64 -11.22 6.99
C HIS A 103 7.90 -10.50 6.47
N ILE A 104 8.99 -11.23 6.21
CA ILE A 104 10.19 -10.66 5.58
C ILE A 104 9.89 -10.19 4.16
N MET A 105 9.21 -11.04 3.37
CA MET A 105 8.79 -10.68 2.01
C MET A 105 7.81 -9.51 2.00
N GLY A 106 6.84 -9.52 2.90
CA GLY A 106 5.91 -8.40 3.11
C GLY A 106 6.64 -7.10 3.45
N LEU A 107 7.58 -7.15 4.40
CA LEU A 107 8.37 -5.98 4.80
C LEU A 107 9.22 -5.45 3.64
N ALA A 108 9.91 -6.31 2.89
CA ALA A 108 10.71 -5.92 1.75
C ALA A 108 9.85 -5.23 0.67
N PHE A 109 8.66 -5.77 0.41
CA PHE A 109 7.69 -5.17 -0.50
C PHE A 109 7.21 -3.79 -0.01
N GLU A 110 6.82 -3.69 1.27
CA GLU A 110 6.34 -2.45 1.88
C GLU A 110 7.40 -1.36 1.86
N VAL A 111 8.65 -1.69 2.23
CA VAL A 111 9.80 -0.77 2.18
C VAL A 111 10.10 -0.34 0.76
N THR A 112 10.09 -1.27 -0.21
CA THR A 112 10.35 -0.93 -1.62
C THR A 112 9.33 0.07 -2.13
N ILE A 113 8.04 -0.13 -1.82
CA ILE A 113 6.98 0.78 -2.22
C ILE A 113 7.14 2.14 -1.53
N ALA A 114 7.39 2.17 -0.22
CA ALA A 114 7.60 3.41 0.50
C ALA A 114 8.79 4.22 -0.05
N VAL A 115 9.94 3.59 -0.26
CA VAL A 115 11.14 4.26 -0.77
C VAL A 115 10.92 4.83 -2.17
N LEU A 116 10.30 4.06 -3.07
CA LEU A 116 9.99 4.55 -4.42
C LEU A 116 8.95 5.68 -4.40
N ALA A 117 7.96 5.61 -3.51
CA ALA A 117 6.99 6.69 -3.30
C ALA A 117 7.67 7.98 -2.81
N TRP A 118 8.63 7.87 -1.89
CA TRP A 118 9.41 9.01 -1.41
C TRP A 118 10.26 9.64 -2.51
N ILE A 119 10.94 8.82 -3.32
CA ILE A 119 11.71 9.29 -4.48
C ILE A 119 10.79 9.99 -5.49
N ALA A 120 9.64 9.39 -5.79
CA ALA A 120 8.62 9.97 -6.68
C ALA A 120 8.11 11.31 -6.15
N PHE A 121 7.84 11.41 -4.85
CA PHE A 121 7.43 12.63 -4.17
C PHE A 121 8.48 13.73 -4.31
N ARG A 122 9.74 13.47 -3.93
CA ARG A 122 10.82 14.48 -4.03
C ARG A 122 11.02 14.99 -5.45
N ARG A 123 10.99 14.09 -6.45
CA ARG A 123 11.12 14.46 -7.86
C ARG A 123 9.93 15.30 -8.35
N SER A 124 8.71 14.94 -7.94
CA SER A 124 7.50 15.71 -8.31
C SER A 124 7.50 17.15 -7.76
N ARG A 125 8.01 17.36 -6.53
CA ARG A 125 8.11 18.71 -5.95
C ARG A 125 9.20 19.56 -6.59
N SER A 126 10.34 18.96 -6.95
CA SER A 126 11.41 19.67 -7.67
C SER A 126 10.94 20.16 -9.04
N GLU A 127 10.25 19.32 -9.80
CA GLU A 127 9.73 19.69 -11.11
C GLU A 127 8.63 20.76 -11.05
N ALA A 128 7.80 20.75 -10.01
CA ALA A 128 6.80 21.80 -9.80
C ALA A 128 7.43 23.17 -9.49
N ARG A 129 8.56 23.19 -8.77
CA ARG A 129 9.29 24.43 -8.45
C ARG A 129 10.02 25.06 -9.63
N MET A 130 10.36 24.29 -10.67
CA MET A 130 11.02 24.81 -11.88
C MET A 130 10.04 25.49 -12.86
N LEU A 131 8.73 25.43 -12.60
CA LEU A 131 7.69 25.98 -13.47
C LEU A 131 7.08 27.28 -12.93
N ILE A 132 7.57 27.80 -11.81
CA ILE A 132 7.16 29.05 -11.14
C ILE A 132 8.34 30.01 -11.22
#